data_AF-A0A367J254-F1
#
_entry.id   AF-A0A367J254-F1
#
_cell.length_a   1.000
_cell.length_b   1.000
_cell.length_c   1.000
_cell.angle_alpha   90.00
_cell.angle_beta   90.00
_cell.angle_gamma   90.00
#
_symmetry.space_group_name_H-M   'P 1'
#
loop_
_entity.id
_entity.type
_entity.pdbx_description
1 polymer ?
#
loop_
_entity_poly.entity_id
_entity_poly.type
_entity_poly.pdbx_seq_one_letter_code
_entity_poly.pdbx_strand_id
1 'polypeptide(L)'
;HDLQRRSKVALRLVELLEEKGKAKEYAYEDDDILSLKKQILYNASPKNDEKEQHEHGIKRNRDPDDKEQQFAKRSKKLVNQPPAVEDEGEFVDHSGDEELSEEEEEIAEEEKHTVGLHSLDKVSEPSTDLPGRDAFVNNNDSPGIDEKSFQGDVYQSIFASDPKLQEFIPGSIKESVAMKEEREGSIRVQVVLNDGARESMILLTGLKNVFQKQLPKMPKEYIARLVYDRNHRSLALIRNPNKVIGGICYRPFDAQEFAEIVFCAIASTEQVKGYGSFIMNHLKDYVIDHSNVKHFLTYADNFAVGYFRKQGFTTEITLDKRKWVGYIKDYEGGTIMQCSIVPRVKYLAIHEILSIQRNAILKKIKERSTEHVVYPGVNIPKGESIDPYDVPGIEESGWTPELDMLSNRPRHVPHYREMLYLVEEMRNYTHAWPFLEAVDAEEVADYYEIIKEPMDLTTLEENVKADSYPTMEDFVKDTQKIFDNCKTYNAEDTEYAKCGVKLERFFYEKLRSINKN
;
A
#
# COMPACT_ATOMS: atom_id res chain seq x y z
N HIS A 1 13.64 9.52 -14.83
CA HIS A 1 12.27 9.20 -15.31
C HIS A 1 12.19 7.74 -15.75
N ASP A 2 13.15 7.23 -16.53
CA ASP A 2 13.13 5.83 -17.01
C ASP A 2 13.37 4.78 -15.90
N LEU A 3 14.24 5.07 -14.92
CA LEU A 3 14.42 4.20 -13.74
C LEU A 3 13.12 4.01 -12.94
N GLN A 4 12.36 5.09 -12.72
CA GLN A 4 11.05 5.02 -12.04
C GLN A 4 10.03 4.23 -12.87
N ARG A 5 10.08 4.35 -14.20
CA ARG A 5 9.25 3.54 -15.10
C ARG A 5 9.57 2.04 -14.95
N ARG A 6 10.84 1.66 -15.01
CA ARG A 6 11.27 0.26 -14.87
C ARG A 6 10.97 -0.32 -13.50
N SER A 7 11.11 0.47 -12.43
CA SER A 7 10.69 0.04 -11.09
C SER A 7 9.19 -0.24 -11.03
N LYS A 8 8.34 0.60 -11.65
CA LYS A 8 6.89 0.35 -11.73
C LYS A 8 6.56 -0.91 -12.54
N VAL A 9 7.25 -1.13 -13.66
CA VAL A 9 7.06 -2.35 -14.49
C VAL A 9 7.53 -3.60 -13.73
N ALA A 10 8.63 -3.52 -12.98
CA ALA A 10 9.13 -4.62 -12.17
C ALA A 10 8.19 -4.97 -11.00
N LEU A 11 7.61 -3.97 -10.33
CA LEU A 11 6.57 -4.19 -9.32
C LEU A 11 5.35 -4.87 -9.93
N ARG A 12 4.87 -4.38 -11.08
CA ARG A 12 3.74 -4.98 -11.78
C ARG A 12 4.00 -6.42 -12.20
N LEU A 13 5.22 -6.75 -12.60
CA LEU A 13 5.62 -8.11 -12.95
C LEU A 13 5.55 -9.06 -11.73
N VAL A 14 5.96 -8.57 -10.55
CA VAL A 14 5.89 -9.34 -9.30
C VAL A 14 4.44 -9.57 -8.89
N GLU A 15 3.61 -8.52 -8.90
CA GLU A 15 2.17 -8.61 -8.62
C GLU A 15 1.49 -9.65 -9.51
N LEU A 16 1.72 -9.60 -10.82
CA LEU A 16 1.11 -10.53 -11.78
C LEU A 16 1.55 -11.98 -11.56
N LEU A 17 2.80 -12.19 -11.15
CA LEU A 17 3.32 -13.50 -10.79
C LEU A 17 2.74 -14.01 -9.46
N GLU A 18 2.47 -13.13 -8.50
CA GLU A 18 1.82 -13.45 -7.23
C GLU A 18 0.34 -13.78 -7.42
N GLU A 19 -0.40 -12.97 -8.19
CA GLU A 19 -1.80 -13.21 -8.58
C GLU A 19 -1.98 -14.58 -9.25
N LYS A 20 -1.03 -14.96 -10.13
CA LYS A 20 -1.04 -16.26 -10.81
C LYS A 20 -0.53 -17.42 -9.93
N GLY A 21 -0.05 -17.16 -8.71
CA GLY A 21 0.54 -18.17 -7.83
C GLY A 21 1.89 -18.73 -8.33
N LYS A 22 2.56 -18.00 -9.24
CA LYS A 22 3.76 -18.40 -9.97
C LYS A 22 5.02 -17.63 -9.57
N ALA A 23 4.97 -16.83 -8.51
CA ALA A 23 6.10 -16.04 -8.01
C ALA A 23 7.41 -16.82 -7.76
N LYS A 24 7.33 -18.13 -7.52
CA LYS A 24 8.49 -19.02 -7.32
C LYS A 24 8.92 -19.79 -8.57
N GLU A 25 8.16 -19.71 -9.67
CA GLU A 25 8.42 -20.41 -10.92
C GLU A 25 9.15 -19.50 -11.91
N TYR A 26 10.48 -19.42 -11.75
CA TYR A 26 11.35 -18.53 -12.54
C TYR A 26 11.29 -18.75 -14.07
N ALA A 27 10.85 -19.92 -14.52
CA ALA A 27 10.74 -20.27 -15.93
C ALA A 27 9.33 -20.04 -16.52
N TYR A 28 8.39 -19.52 -15.76
CA TYR A 28 7.04 -19.25 -16.24
C TYR A 28 7.03 -18.08 -17.24
N GLU A 29 6.40 -18.30 -18.39
CA GLU A 29 6.29 -17.36 -19.50
C GLU A 29 4.85 -17.35 -20.02
N ASP A 30 4.34 -16.14 -20.22
CA ASP A 30 3.01 -15.81 -20.70
C ASP A 30 3.16 -14.49 -21.46
N ASP A 31 2.26 -14.17 -22.39
CA ASP A 31 2.32 -12.99 -23.25
C ASP A 31 2.41 -11.68 -22.43
N ASP A 32 1.68 -11.59 -21.32
CA ASP A 32 1.73 -10.44 -20.40
C ASP A 32 3.09 -10.33 -19.68
N ILE A 33 3.61 -11.46 -19.21
CA ILE A 33 4.89 -11.55 -18.49
C ILE A 33 6.06 -11.28 -19.44
N LEU A 34 5.99 -11.80 -20.66
CA LEU A 34 6.96 -11.55 -21.72
C LEU A 34 6.94 -10.08 -22.15
N SER A 35 5.76 -9.46 -22.25
CA SER A 35 5.60 -8.04 -22.53
C SER A 35 6.25 -7.17 -21.45
N LEU A 36 5.97 -7.45 -20.17
CA LEU A 36 6.58 -6.74 -19.04
C LEU A 36 8.10 -6.99 -18.94
N LYS A 37 8.56 -8.23 -19.14
CA LYS A 37 10.00 -8.57 -19.21
C LYS A 37 10.70 -7.80 -20.35
N LYS A 38 10.09 -7.70 -21.53
CA LYS A 38 10.61 -6.91 -22.66
C LYS A 38 10.68 -5.41 -22.33
N GLN A 39 9.69 -4.88 -21.64
CA GLN A 39 9.69 -3.48 -21.16
C GLN A 39 10.78 -3.20 -20.11
N ILE A 40 11.23 -4.23 -19.36
CA ILE A 40 12.35 -4.14 -18.40
C ILE A 40 13.71 -4.26 -19.11
N LEU A 41 13.84 -5.19 -20.07
CA LEU A 41 15.08 -5.56 -20.74
C LEU A 41 15.53 -4.60 -21.86
N TYR A 42 14.74 -3.56 -22.11
CA TYR A 42 14.89 -2.63 -23.24
C TYR A 42 16.27 -1.97 -23.42
N ASN A 43 17.18 -2.00 -22.42
CA ASN A 43 18.59 -1.56 -22.59
C ASN A 43 19.64 -2.62 -22.19
N ALA A 44 19.29 -3.90 -22.09
CA ALA A 44 20.25 -4.96 -21.81
C ALA A 44 20.60 -5.70 -23.10
N SER A 45 21.42 -5.09 -23.96
CA SER A 45 21.92 -5.84 -25.13
C SER A 45 23.02 -6.82 -24.70
N PRO A 46 22.97 -8.09 -25.15
CA PRO A 46 24.02 -9.06 -24.92
C PRO A 46 25.12 -8.94 -25.98
N LYS A 47 26.38 -9.06 -25.56
CA LYS A 47 27.46 -9.54 -26.43
C LYS A 47 28.02 -10.84 -25.85
N ASN A 48 27.89 -11.91 -26.61
CA ASN A 48 29.02 -12.76 -26.98
C ASN A 48 28.64 -13.54 -28.24
N ASP A 49 29.36 -13.22 -29.31
CA ASP A 49 29.40 -13.98 -30.55
C ASP A 49 30.16 -15.30 -30.35
N GLU A 50 29.67 -16.39 -30.91
CA GLU A 50 30.54 -17.38 -31.55
C GLU A 50 30.00 -17.70 -32.96
N LYS A 51 30.87 -17.48 -33.93
CA LYS A 51 30.70 -17.81 -35.35
C LYS A 51 30.93 -19.30 -35.55
N GLU A 52 30.04 -19.99 -36.25
CA GLU A 52 30.47 -21.04 -37.18
C GLU A 52 29.75 -20.89 -38.53
N GLN A 53 30.58 -20.84 -39.56
CA GLN A 53 30.22 -20.81 -40.97
C GLN A 53 29.80 -22.22 -41.41
N HIS A 54 28.74 -22.33 -42.21
CA HIS A 54 28.76 -23.25 -43.36
C HIS A 54 27.67 -22.86 -44.37
N GLU A 55 28.12 -22.38 -45.54
CA GLU A 55 27.36 -22.42 -46.78
C GLU A 55 27.23 -23.88 -47.27
N HIS A 56 26.03 -24.27 -47.68
CA HIS A 56 25.79 -24.90 -48.98
C HIS A 56 24.29 -24.93 -49.29
N GLY A 57 23.92 -24.41 -50.46
CA GLY A 57 22.54 -24.34 -50.92
C GLY A 57 22.01 -25.64 -51.53
N ILE A 58 20.71 -25.65 -51.86
CA ILE A 58 20.13 -25.93 -53.19
C ILE A 58 18.60 -26.05 -53.05
N LYS A 59 17.92 -25.26 -53.89
CA LYS A 59 16.54 -25.27 -54.39
C LYS A 59 15.72 -26.58 -54.23
N ARG A 60 14.41 -26.45 -53.96
CA ARG A 60 13.32 -26.82 -54.92
C ARG A 60 11.90 -26.49 -54.40
N ASN A 61 11.12 -25.90 -55.32
CA ASN A 61 9.67 -25.68 -55.30
C ASN A 61 8.84 -26.95 -54.97
N ARG A 62 7.64 -26.76 -54.41
CA ARG A 62 6.38 -27.15 -55.06
C ARG A 62 5.15 -26.52 -54.38
N ASP A 63 4.16 -26.33 -55.25
CA ASP A 63 2.97 -25.49 -55.22
C ASP A 63 1.81 -25.93 -54.28
N PRO A 64 0.78 -25.07 -54.14
CA PRO A 64 -0.37 -25.22 -53.27
C PRO A 64 -1.53 -25.93 -53.98
N ASP A 65 -2.42 -26.58 -53.22
CA ASP A 65 -3.87 -26.66 -53.43
C ASP A 65 -4.48 -27.65 -52.43
N ASP A 66 -5.42 -27.18 -51.63
CA ASP A 66 -6.77 -27.78 -51.53
C ASP A 66 -7.62 -26.95 -50.55
N LYS A 67 -8.54 -26.20 -51.15
CA LYS A 67 -9.70 -25.59 -50.50
C LYS A 67 -10.77 -26.66 -50.26
N GLU A 68 -11.77 -26.27 -49.47
CA GLU A 68 -13.10 -26.88 -49.34
C GLU A 68 -13.22 -28.08 -48.40
N GLN A 69 -13.51 -27.79 -47.13
CA GLN A 69 -14.78 -28.27 -46.56
C GLN A 69 -15.28 -27.35 -45.45
N GLN A 70 -16.41 -26.73 -45.79
CA GLN A 70 -17.25 -25.85 -45.01
C GLN A 70 -18.06 -26.61 -43.95
N PHE A 71 -18.42 -25.87 -42.89
CA PHE A 71 -19.75 -25.82 -42.26
C PHE A 71 -20.44 -27.15 -41.94
N ALA A 72 -20.44 -27.51 -40.66
CA ALA A 72 -21.65 -27.89 -39.91
C ALA A 72 -21.24 -28.32 -38.50
N LYS A 73 -21.71 -27.59 -37.47
CA LYS A 73 -22.12 -28.09 -36.14
C LYS A 73 -22.04 -26.97 -35.11
N ARG A 74 -23.15 -26.26 -34.90
CA ARG A 74 -23.69 -26.01 -33.56
C ARG A 74 -25.03 -25.31 -33.66
N SER A 75 -26.10 -26.11 -33.67
CA SER A 75 -27.42 -25.64 -33.26
C SER A 75 -28.20 -26.80 -32.64
N LYS A 76 -28.82 -26.51 -31.49
CA LYS A 76 -29.95 -27.17 -30.83
C LYS A 76 -29.69 -28.39 -29.93
N LYS A 77 -29.87 -28.17 -28.62
CA LYS A 77 -30.79 -28.84 -27.66
C LYS A 77 -30.32 -28.54 -26.23
N LEU A 78 -31.13 -28.31 -25.21
CA LEU A 78 -32.57 -28.09 -25.04
C LEU A 78 -32.76 -27.61 -23.58
N VAL A 79 -33.84 -26.87 -23.36
CA VAL A 79 -34.46 -26.45 -22.09
C VAL A 79 -34.52 -27.53 -21.00
N ASN A 80 -34.35 -27.13 -19.74
CA ASN A 80 -35.13 -27.58 -18.57
C ASN A 80 -34.84 -26.74 -17.30
N GLN A 81 -35.88 -26.08 -16.77
CA GLN A 81 -36.04 -25.66 -15.36
C GLN A 81 -36.29 -26.91 -14.48
N PRO A 82 -35.99 -26.95 -13.16
CA PRO A 82 -36.82 -26.31 -12.09
C PRO A 82 -36.00 -25.97 -10.79
N PRO A 83 -36.61 -25.82 -9.58
CA PRO A 83 -37.48 -24.74 -9.10
C PRO A 83 -36.89 -24.01 -7.86
N ALA A 84 -37.70 -23.07 -7.32
CA ALA A 84 -37.46 -22.17 -6.20
C ALA A 84 -36.84 -22.77 -4.92
N VAL A 85 -35.98 -21.98 -4.28
CA VAL A 85 -35.54 -22.10 -2.88
C VAL A 85 -35.65 -20.72 -2.24
N GLU A 86 -36.35 -20.67 -1.11
CA GLU A 86 -36.42 -19.52 -0.21
C GLU A 86 -35.18 -19.47 0.68
N ASP A 87 -34.85 -18.23 1.07
CA ASP A 87 -34.31 -17.81 2.36
C ASP A 87 -32.83 -17.41 2.48
N GLU A 88 -32.68 -16.46 3.41
CA GLU A 88 -31.51 -16.02 4.17
C GLU A 88 -30.79 -14.75 3.69
N GLY A 89 -30.90 -13.72 4.54
CA GLY A 89 -30.24 -12.43 4.42
C GLY A 89 -28.76 -12.53 4.77
N GLU A 90 -27.93 -11.94 3.90
CA GLU A 90 -26.50 -11.79 4.15
C GLU A 90 -26.17 -10.37 4.65
N PHE A 91 -25.48 -10.38 5.78
CA PHE A 91 -24.83 -9.29 6.48
C PHE A 91 -23.56 -8.91 5.69
N VAL A 92 -23.50 -7.69 5.14
CA VAL A 92 -22.32 -7.22 4.40
C VAL A 92 -21.40 -6.46 5.35
N ASP A 93 -20.24 -7.06 5.56
CA ASP A 93 -19.04 -6.51 6.20
C ASP A 93 -18.46 -5.36 5.33
N HIS A 94 -18.02 -4.28 5.98
CA HIS A 94 -17.42 -3.11 5.34
C HIS A 94 -16.10 -2.79 6.01
N SER A 95 -15.01 -3.29 5.44
CA SER A 95 -13.67 -2.76 5.68
C SER A 95 -12.93 -2.63 4.34
N GLY A 96 -13.10 -1.49 3.68
CA GLY A 96 -12.27 -1.06 2.57
C GLY A 96 -11.19 -0.11 3.09
N ASP A 97 -9.94 -0.55 3.00
CA ASP A 97 -8.73 0.22 3.32
C ASP A 97 -8.50 1.31 2.26
N GLU A 98 -8.40 2.58 2.68
CA GLU A 98 -7.88 3.69 1.88
C GLU A 98 -6.46 4.07 2.38
N GLU A 99 -5.51 4.20 1.44
CA GLU A 99 -4.20 4.82 1.62
C GLU A 99 -4.23 6.21 0.98
N LEU A 100 -3.94 7.27 1.75
CA LEU A 100 -3.87 8.65 1.27
C LEU A 100 -2.44 9.21 1.37
N SER A 101 -2.03 9.95 0.34
CA SER A 101 -0.72 10.57 0.16
C SER A 101 -0.56 11.95 0.83
N GLU A 102 0.69 12.35 1.06
CA GLU A 102 1.18 13.31 2.06
C GLU A 102 0.93 14.83 1.81
N GLU A 103 -0.06 15.28 1.06
CA GLU A 103 -0.15 16.73 0.68
C GLU A 103 -1.45 17.50 1.02
N GLU A 104 -2.44 16.93 1.71
CA GLU A 104 -3.75 17.61 1.92
C GLU A 104 -4.14 17.97 3.37
N GLU A 105 -3.23 17.95 4.34
CA GLU A 105 -3.59 18.12 5.77
C GLU A 105 -3.50 19.57 6.32
N GLU A 106 -3.48 20.61 5.47
CA GLU A 106 -3.25 21.99 5.93
C GLU A 106 -4.53 22.84 6.20
N ILE A 107 -5.75 22.32 6.01
CA ILE A 107 -6.96 23.14 6.19
C ILE A 107 -8.12 22.35 6.81
N ALA A 108 -8.11 22.11 8.14
CA ALA A 108 -9.34 21.84 8.91
C ALA A 108 -9.13 21.82 10.43
N GLU A 109 -8.71 22.91 11.07
CA GLU A 109 -8.93 23.09 12.52
C GLU A 109 -9.26 24.55 12.84
N GLU A 110 -10.53 24.94 12.66
CA GLU A 110 -11.15 25.99 13.46
C GLU A 110 -12.66 25.70 13.57
N GLU A 111 -13.20 25.96 14.76
CA GLU A 111 -14.62 25.84 15.17
C GLU A 111 -15.11 24.47 15.73
N LYS A 112 -15.06 24.31 17.06
CA LYS A 112 -16.24 24.54 17.95
C LYS A 112 -15.96 24.17 19.40
N HIS A 113 -16.02 25.19 20.26
CA HIS A 113 -16.36 25.06 21.67
C HIS A 113 -17.82 25.52 21.83
N THR A 114 -18.73 24.66 22.30
CA THR A 114 -19.81 25.08 23.19
C THR A 114 -20.47 23.92 23.94
N VAL A 115 -20.85 24.25 25.16
CA VAL A 115 -21.28 23.45 26.31
C VAL A 115 -22.58 22.65 26.08
N GLY A 116 -22.65 21.45 26.67
CA GLY A 116 -23.90 20.74 26.95
C GLY A 116 -23.73 19.82 28.16
N LEU A 117 -24.31 20.21 29.30
CA LEU A 117 -24.36 19.47 30.55
C LEU A 117 -25.66 18.64 30.57
N HIS A 118 -25.61 17.32 30.81
CA HIS A 118 -26.66 16.61 31.56
C HIS A 118 -26.31 15.15 31.94
N SER A 119 -26.50 14.88 33.23
CA SER A 119 -26.99 13.68 33.94
C SER A 119 -26.44 12.26 33.66
N LEU A 120 -25.82 11.75 34.73
CA LEU A 120 -25.72 10.38 35.26
C LEU A 120 -26.73 9.34 34.75
N ASP A 121 -26.22 8.12 34.49
CA ASP A 121 -26.82 6.89 35.02
C ASP A 121 -25.80 5.75 35.20
N LYS A 122 -26.07 4.95 36.25
CA LYS A 122 -25.28 3.82 36.78
C LYS A 122 -25.70 2.49 36.14
N VAL A 123 -24.76 1.61 35.77
CA VAL A 123 -24.95 0.13 35.69
C VAL A 123 -23.56 -0.54 35.81
N SER A 124 -23.15 -0.98 37.00
CA SER A 124 -23.12 -2.37 37.55
C SER A 124 -21.98 -3.28 37.06
N GLU A 125 -21.06 -3.60 37.97
CA GLU A 125 -20.07 -4.68 37.87
C GLU A 125 -20.72 -6.07 37.87
N PRO A 126 -20.10 -7.07 37.23
CA PRO A 126 -20.21 -8.45 37.68
C PRO A 126 -18.86 -8.96 38.20
N SER A 127 -18.88 -9.34 39.48
CA SER A 127 -17.96 -10.25 40.14
C SER A 127 -18.05 -11.66 39.55
N THR A 128 -16.92 -12.28 39.22
CA THR A 128 -16.80 -13.74 39.24
C THR A 128 -15.40 -14.17 39.67
N ASP A 129 -15.41 -15.05 40.67
CA ASP A 129 -14.29 -15.64 41.38
C ASP A 129 -13.30 -16.40 40.48
N LEU A 130 -12.02 -16.23 40.81
CA LEU A 130 -10.94 -17.15 40.45
C LEU A 130 -10.93 -18.34 41.43
N PRO A 131 -10.60 -19.56 40.96
CA PRO A 131 -10.02 -20.58 41.83
C PRO A 131 -8.50 -20.73 41.59
N GLY A 132 -7.74 -20.56 42.67
CA GLY A 132 -6.73 -21.55 43.11
C GLY A 132 -5.37 -21.65 42.39
N ARG A 133 -4.40 -20.86 42.88
CA ARG A 133 -3.09 -21.29 43.44
C ARG A 133 -2.57 -22.71 43.13
N ASP A 134 -1.40 -22.81 42.50
CA ASP A 134 -0.08 -23.04 43.17
C ASP A 134 0.97 -23.59 42.19
N ALA A 135 2.08 -22.87 42.04
CA ALA A 135 3.45 -23.40 41.93
C ALA A 135 4.44 -22.25 41.73
N PHE A 136 4.91 -21.71 42.86
CA PHE A 136 6.12 -20.89 42.91
C PHE A 136 7.33 -21.77 42.55
N VAL A 137 8.10 -21.35 41.54
CA VAL A 137 9.54 -21.65 41.49
C VAL A 137 10.25 -20.30 41.46
N ASN A 138 10.82 -19.96 42.62
CA ASN A 138 11.78 -18.88 42.80
C ASN A 138 13.04 -19.21 42.01
N ASN A 139 13.28 -18.51 40.90
CA ASN A 139 14.62 -18.29 40.39
C ASN A 139 14.94 -16.80 40.58
N ASN A 140 15.54 -16.50 41.72
CA ASN A 140 16.28 -15.25 41.94
C ASN A 140 17.53 -15.30 41.07
N ASP A 141 17.43 -14.81 39.84
CA ASP A 141 18.56 -14.35 39.05
C ASP A 141 18.08 -13.10 38.29
N SER A 142 18.08 -11.96 38.99
CA SER A 142 17.95 -10.66 38.35
C SER A 142 19.24 -10.40 37.55
N PRO A 143 19.22 -10.32 36.22
CA PRO A 143 20.35 -9.75 35.50
C PRO A 143 20.36 -8.26 35.86
N GLY A 144 21.47 -7.79 36.43
CA GLY A 144 21.67 -6.37 36.71
C GLY A 144 21.33 -5.54 35.47
N ILE A 145 20.45 -4.56 35.64
CA ILE A 145 20.14 -3.58 34.61
C ILE A 145 21.42 -2.76 34.43
N ASP A 146 22.15 -3.03 33.35
CA ASP A 146 23.35 -2.29 32.97
C ASP A 146 22.89 -0.86 32.62
N GLU A 147 23.13 0.09 33.53
CA GLU A 147 22.93 1.52 33.33
C GLU A 147 23.91 2.03 32.25
N LYS A 148 23.62 1.75 30.98
CA LYS A 148 24.28 2.45 29.88
C LYS A 148 23.31 3.47 29.31
N SER A 149 23.57 4.72 29.68
CA SER A 149 23.14 5.87 28.88
C SER A 149 23.50 5.60 27.41
N PHE A 150 22.51 5.66 26.52
CA PHE A 150 22.72 5.73 25.07
C PHE A 150 23.48 7.03 24.77
N GLN A 151 24.81 7.01 24.88
CA GLN A 151 25.67 8.16 24.59
C GLN A 151 26.22 8.03 23.17
N GLY A 152 25.65 8.84 22.26
CA GLY A 152 26.34 9.72 21.31
C GLY A 152 27.19 9.13 20.16
N ASP A 153 27.84 7.97 20.31
CA ASP A 153 28.87 7.52 19.35
C ASP A 153 28.35 6.56 18.26
N VAL A 154 27.04 6.24 18.26
CA VAL A 154 26.43 5.29 17.32
C VAL A 154 26.37 5.82 15.87
N TYR A 155 26.54 7.13 15.68
CA TYR A 155 26.40 7.78 14.36
C TYR A 155 27.69 7.88 13.55
N GLN A 156 28.81 7.40 14.10
CA GLN A 156 29.99 7.15 13.28
C GLN A 156 29.72 5.88 12.49
N SER A 157 29.49 6.03 11.17
CA SER A 157 29.04 4.98 10.25
C SER A 157 29.48 3.59 10.71
N ILE A 158 28.52 2.81 11.22
CA ILE A 158 28.74 1.42 11.65
C ILE A 158 29.43 0.64 10.51
N PHE A 159 29.17 1.07 9.27
CA PHE A 159 29.67 0.52 8.03
C PHE A 159 31.00 1.13 7.53
N ALA A 160 31.49 2.24 8.09
CA ALA A 160 32.77 2.85 7.68
C ALA A 160 33.97 1.99 8.03
N SER A 161 33.80 1.04 8.94
CA SER A 161 34.82 0.04 9.26
C SER A 161 34.96 -1.07 8.20
N ASP A 162 33.96 -1.26 7.31
CA ASP A 162 34.01 -2.25 6.24
C ASP A 162 34.56 -1.64 4.95
N PRO A 163 35.78 -2.02 4.51
CA PRO A 163 36.40 -1.47 3.30
C PRO A 163 35.57 -1.71 2.03
N LYS A 164 34.72 -2.75 2.00
CA LYS A 164 33.87 -3.05 0.85
C LYS A 164 32.66 -2.13 0.75
N LEU A 165 32.21 -1.58 1.87
CA LEU A 165 31.04 -0.73 1.93
C LEU A 165 31.40 0.75 1.75
N GLN A 166 32.66 1.11 1.99
CA GLN A 166 33.13 2.49 1.97
C GLN A 166 32.84 3.24 0.66
N GLU A 167 32.83 2.55 -0.48
CA GLU A 167 32.49 3.15 -1.79
C GLU A 167 30.99 3.45 -1.98
N PHE A 168 30.13 2.84 -1.16
CA PHE A 168 28.67 2.99 -1.25
C PHE A 168 28.10 3.92 -0.16
N ILE A 169 28.92 4.29 0.82
CA ILE A 169 28.51 5.21 1.88
C ILE A 169 28.24 6.59 1.25
N PRO A 170 27.05 7.17 1.45
CA PRO A 170 26.74 8.49 0.91
C PRO A 170 27.62 9.57 1.56
N GLY A 171 28.09 10.53 0.76
CA GLY A 171 28.97 11.61 1.24
C GLY A 171 28.30 12.59 2.21
N SER A 172 26.97 12.62 2.26
CA SER A 172 26.20 13.31 3.30
C SER A 172 24.94 12.50 3.64
N ILE A 173 24.72 12.28 4.94
CA ILE A 173 23.50 11.64 5.44
C ILE A 173 22.56 12.76 5.90
N LYS A 174 21.33 12.76 5.40
CA LYS A 174 20.30 13.67 5.89
C LYS A 174 19.86 13.17 7.27
N GLU A 175 20.38 13.79 8.32
CA GLU A 175 19.99 13.47 9.68
C GLU A 175 18.67 14.13 10.06
N SER A 176 17.88 13.44 10.88
CA SER A 176 16.69 14.02 11.50
C SER A 176 17.08 14.98 12.62
N VAL A 177 16.19 15.90 12.96
CA VAL A 177 16.38 16.84 14.09
C VAL A 177 16.61 16.07 15.40
N ALA A 178 15.87 14.97 15.61
CA ALA A 178 16.01 14.11 16.77
C ALA A 178 17.42 13.49 16.90
N MET A 179 17.95 12.92 15.81
CA MET A 179 19.30 12.33 15.81
C MET A 179 20.38 13.39 16.09
N LYS A 180 20.22 14.59 15.51
CA LYS A 180 21.13 15.70 15.76
C LYS A 180 21.12 16.12 17.24
N GLU A 181 19.93 16.28 17.82
CA GLU A 181 19.77 16.65 19.22
C GLU A 181 20.30 15.56 20.18
N GLU A 182 20.18 14.28 19.83
CA GLU A 182 20.75 13.19 20.64
C GLU A 182 22.27 13.21 20.60
N ARG A 183 22.87 13.39 19.41
CA ARG A 183 24.32 13.51 19.26
C ARG A 183 24.89 14.72 20.02
N GLU A 184 24.17 15.84 20.01
CA GLU A 184 24.52 17.03 20.79
C GLU A 184 24.28 16.83 22.31
N GLY A 185 23.69 15.71 22.71
CA GLY A 185 23.37 15.37 24.09
C GLY A 185 22.20 16.17 24.66
N SER A 186 21.43 16.88 23.83
CA SER A 186 20.27 17.67 24.26
C SER A 186 19.08 16.81 24.65
N ILE A 187 18.95 15.65 24.00
CA ILE A 187 17.96 14.62 24.31
C ILE A 187 18.65 13.28 24.56
N ARG A 188 17.96 12.39 25.26
CA ARG A 188 18.37 11.00 25.46
C ARG A 188 17.14 10.10 25.51
N VAL A 189 17.30 8.86 25.07
CA VAL A 189 16.31 7.80 25.18
C VAL A 189 16.71 6.87 26.32
N GLN A 190 15.76 6.56 27.22
CA GLN A 190 16.01 5.70 28.37
C GLN A 190 14.86 4.74 28.58
N VAL A 191 15.16 3.46 28.82
CA VAL A 191 14.17 2.49 29.28
C VAL A 191 13.96 2.68 30.78
N VAL A 192 12.70 2.84 31.18
CA VAL A 192 12.28 3.11 32.54
C VAL A 192 11.30 2.03 32.99
N LEU A 193 11.54 1.52 34.19
CA LEU A 193 10.76 0.45 34.84
C LEU A 193 10.22 0.97 36.17
N ASN A 194 9.15 0.37 36.69
CA ASN A 194 8.75 0.64 38.08
C ASN A 194 9.56 -0.23 39.05
N ASP A 195 10.80 0.18 39.28
CA ASP A 195 11.74 -0.38 40.25
C ASP A 195 11.59 0.21 41.67
N GLY A 196 10.74 1.23 41.84
CA GLY A 196 10.59 1.99 43.08
C GLY A 196 11.64 3.08 43.30
N ALA A 197 12.59 3.27 42.37
CA ALA A 197 13.58 4.33 42.43
C ALA A 197 12.95 5.70 42.18
N ARG A 198 13.45 6.73 42.87
CA ARG A 198 12.93 8.09 42.76
C ARG A 198 13.02 8.64 41.34
N GLU A 199 14.13 8.40 40.65
CA GLU A 199 14.36 8.89 39.29
C GLU A 199 13.41 8.23 38.29
N SER A 200 13.30 6.91 38.33
CA SER A 200 12.35 6.12 37.54
C SER A 200 10.92 6.63 37.75
N MET A 201 10.52 6.87 39.00
CA MET A 201 9.19 7.40 39.32
C MET A 201 8.95 8.81 38.77
N ILE A 202 9.96 9.69 38.76
CA ILE A 202 9.85 11.03 38.14
C ILE A 202 9.59 10.89 36.63
N LEU A 203 10.36 10.04 35.97
CA LEU A 203 10.25 9.82 34.52
C LEU A 203 8.92 9.15 34.15
N LEU A 204 8.51 8.10 34.86
CA LEU A 204 7.20 7.45 34.67
C LEU A 204 6.05 8.43 34.91
N THR A 205 6.17 9.31 35.92
CA THR A 205 5.16 10.35 36.17
C THR A 205 5.10 11.37 35.02
N GLY A 206 6.26 11.74 34.47
CA GLY A 206 6.35 12.57 33.27
C GLY A 206 5.65 11.93 32.08
N LEU A 207 5.93 10.65 31.81
CA LEU A 207 5.30 9.87 30.75
C LEU A 207 3.79 9.76 30.92
N LYS A 208 3.33 9.39 32.13
CA LYS A 208 1.90 9.35 32.47
C LYS A 208 1.22 10.67 32.14
N ASN A 209 1.83 11.80 32.49
CA ASN A 209 1.27 13.12 32.21
C ASN A 209 1.23 13.44 30.70
N VAL A 210 2.23 12.98 29.93
CA VAL A 210 2.21 13.10 28.46
C VAL A 210 1.08 12.25 27.89
N PHE A 211 0.99 10.98 28.23
CA PHE A 211 -0.07 10.08 27.76
C PHE A 211 -1.47 10.60 28.11
N GLN A 212 -1.69 11.06 29.35
CA GLN A 212 -2.98 11.61 29.78
C GLN A 212 -3.41 12.87 29.00
N LYS A 213 -2.45 13.62 28.45
CA LYS A 213 -2.75 14.81 27.62
C LYS A 213 -2.95 14.44 26.15
N GLN A 214 -2.15 13.51 25.64
CA GLN A 214 -2.16 13.14 24.21
C GLN A 214 -3.22 12.09 23.87
N LEU A 215 -3.69 11.32 24.86
CA LEU A 215 -4.69 10.26 24.69
C LEU A 215 -5.94 10.59 25.51
N PRO A 216 -6.75 11.60 25.12
CA PRO A 216 -7.90 12.07 25.90
C PRO A 216 -9.03 11.05 26.02
N LYS A 217 -9.12 10.10 25.07
CA LYS A 217 -10.11 9.00 25.09
C LYS A 217 -9.78 7.92 26.11
N MET A 218 -8.53 7.87 26.59
CA MET A 218 -8.07 6.87 27.55
C MET A 218 -8.28 7.36 28.99
N PRO A 219 -8.92 6.57 29.89
CA PRO A 219 -9.12 6.97 31.27
C PRO A 219 -7.80 7.26 32.00
N LYS A 220 -7.75 8.34 32.77
CA LYS A 220 -6.51 8.80 33.42
C LYS A 220 -5.97 7.79 34.43
N GLU A 221 -6.86 7.12 35.15
CA GLU A 221 -6.57 6.06 36.11
C GLU A 221 -6.05 4.81 35.40
N TYR A 222 -6.59 4.50 34.22
CA TYR A 222 -6.14 3.38 33.40
C TYR A 222 -4.69 3.58 32.93
N ILE A 223 -4.38 4.77 32.39
CA ILE A 223 -3.02 5.13 32.00
C ILE A 223 -2.06 5.02 33.19
N ALA A 224 -2.43 5.62 34.33
CA ALA A 224 -1.60 5.57 35.52
C ALA A 224 -1.32 4.14 35.98
N ARG A 225 -2.35 3.29 36.01
CA ARG A 225 -2.23 1.89 36.42
C ARG A 225 -1.25 1.12 35.56
N LEU A 226 -1.30 1.27 34.24
CA LEU A 226 -0.41 0.53 33.33
C LEU A 226 1.01 1.11 33.27
N VAL A 227 1.16 2.45 33.28
CA VAL A 227 2.50 3.08 33.30
C VAL A 227 3.28 2.73 34.56
N TYR A 228 2.61 2.57 35.70
CA TYR A 228 3.24 2.13 36.95
C TYR A 228 3.18 0.61 37.17
N ASP A 229 2.67 -0.17 36.22
CA ASP A 229 2.65 -1.62 36.36
C ASP A 229 4.06 -2.19 36.18
N ARG A 230 4.46 -3.13 37.04
CA ARG A 230 5.82 -3.70 37.03
C ARG A 230 6.09 -4.64 35.85
N ASN A 231 5.04 -5.15 35.20
CA ASN A 231 5.16 -5.97 34.00
C ASN A 231 5.25 -5.13 32.72
N HIS A 232 5.04 -3.81 32.83
CA HIS A 232 5.16 -2.88 31.72
C HIS A 232 6.52 -2.20 31.76
N ARG A 233 7.03 -1.88 30.57
CA ARG A 233 8.27 -1.13 30.37
C ARG A 233 7.93 0.13 29.60
N SER A 234 8.61 1.23 29.91
CA SER A 234 8.43 2.47 29.16
C SER A 234 9.74 2.95 28.58
N LEU A 235 9.78 3.17 27.28
CA LEU A 235 10.85 3.89 26.62
C LEU A 235 10.54 5.38 26.71
N ALA A 236 11.34 6.15 27.45
CA ALA A 236 11.15 7.57 27.68
C ALA A 236 12.11 8.39 26.81
N LEU A 237 11.57 9.38 26.10
CA LEU A 237 12.35 10.41 25.43
C LEU A 237 12.47 11.63 26.35
N ILE A 238 13.68 11.95 26.75
CA ILE A 238 13.99 12.92 27.80
C ILE A 238 14.83 14.04 27.22
N ARG A 239 14.41 15.28 27.40
CA ARG A 239 15.20 16.48 27.12
C ARG A 239 15.85 16.99 28.41
N ASN A 240 17.10 17.41 28.32
CA ASN A 240 17.83 17.89 29.49
C ASN A 240 17.18 19.14 30.14
N PRO A 241 17.23 19.26 31.49
CA PRO A 241 17.89 18.33 32.41
C PRO A 241 17.10 17.04 32.68
N ASN A 242 15.76 17.05 32.75
CA ASN A 242 14.93 15.86 33.04
C ASN A 242 13.46 16.03 32.58
N LYS A 243 13.22 16.72 31.45
CA LYS A 243 11.87 16.93 30.91
C LYS A 243 11.49 15.79 29.97
N VAL A 244 10.48 15.01 30.33
CA VAL A 244 9.91 14.00 29.44
C VAL A 244 9.13 14.69 28.32
N ILE A 245 9.49 14.39 27.07
CA ILE A 245 8.85 14.95 25.86
C ILE A 245 8.00 13.92 25.12
N GLY A 246 8.17 12.63 25.39
CA GLY A 246 7.39 11.56 24.76
C GLY A 246 7.83 10.19 25.23
N GLY A 247 7.12 9.16 24.80
CA GLY A 247 7.48 7.79 25.12
C GLY A 247 6.61 6.72 24.48
N ILE A 248 7.07 5.48 24.61
CA ILE A 248 6.31 4.26 24.30
C ILE A 248 6.22 3.40 25.56
N CYS A 249 5.02 3.07 26.00
CA CYS A 249 4.78 2.07 27.03
C CYS A 249 4.42 0.74 26.35
N TYR A 250 5.13 -0.33 26.67
CA TYR A 250 4.92 -1.64 26.09
C TYR A 250 5.03 -2.75 27.14
N ARG A 251 4.42 -3.89 26.85
CA ARG A 251 4.46 -5.09 27.68
C ARG A 251 5.07 -6.25 26.88
N PRO A 252 6.28 -6.71 27.24
CA PRO A 252 6.90 -7.84 26.55
C PRO A 252 6.31 -9.19 27.00
N PHE A 253 6.10 -10.09 26.05
CA PHE A 253 5.72 -11.49 26.25
C PHE A 253 6.80 -12.39 25.62
N ASP A 254 7.94 -12.50 26.30
CA ASP A 254 9.15 -13.16 25.75
C ASP A 254 8.91 -14.61 25.31
N ALA A 255 8.07 -15.36 26.04
CA ALA A 255 7.75 -16.75 25.72
C ALA A 255 6.88 -16.88 24.45
N GLN A 256 6.06 -15.87 24.15
CA GLN A 256 5.18 -15.81 22.98
C GLN A 256 5.84 -15.08 21.80
N GLU A 257 7.06 -14.54 21.99
CA GLU A 257 7.86 -13.83 21.00
C GLU A 257 7.20 -12.54 20.47
N PHE A 258 6.33 -11.91 21.27
CA PHE A 258 5.70 -10.63 20.91
C PHE A 258 5.70 -9.64 22.07
N ALA A 259 5.50 -8.36 21.78
CA ALA A 259 5.23 -7.33 22.78
C ALA A 259 4.00 -6.51 22.40
N GLU A 260 3.19 -6.18 23.39
CA GLU A 260 2.05 -5.28 23.24
C GLU A 260 2.53 -3.84 23.41
N ILE A 261 2.32 -2.98 22.41
CA ILE A 261 2.46 -1.53 22.56
C ILE A 261 1.15 -1.01 23.14
N VAL A 262 1.21 -0.50 24.36
CA VAL A 262 0.04 -0.06 25.12
C VAL A 262 -0.21 1.43 24.89
N PHE A 263 0.85 2.25 24.97
CA PHE A 263 0.77 3.69 24.74
C PHE A 263 1.93 4.15 23.88
N CYS A 264 1.67 5.05 22.94
CA CYS A 264 2.68 5.73 22.15
C CYS A 264 2.25 7.19 21.98
N ALA A 265 3.05 8.13 22.50
CA ALA A 265 2.73 9.54 22.38
C ALA A 265 3.97 10.43 22.50
N ILE A 266 3.94 11.52 21.74
CA ILE A 266 4.90 12.64 21.83
C ILE A 266 4.10 13.88 22.23
N ALA A 267 4.65 14.72 23.10
CA ALA A 267 4.03 15.99 23.49
C ALA A 267 3.78 16.88 22.26
N SER A 268 2.59 17.49 22.17
CA SER A 268 2.16 18.29 21.01
C SER A 268 3.17 19.37 20.59
N THR A 269 3.86 20.00 21.54
CA THR A 269 4.88 21.03 21.28
C THR A 269 6.12 20.52 20.53
N GLU A 270 6.30 19.19 20.48
CA GLU A 270 7.45 18.52 19.89
C GLU A 270 7.05 17.60 18.73
N GLN A 271 5.78 17.54 18.34
CA GLN A 271 5.33 16.75 17.20
C GLN A 271 5.89 17.28 15.87
N VAL A 272 5.81 16.46 14.82
CA VAL A 272 6.29 16.78 13.46
C VAL A 272 7.83 16.92 13.32
N LYS A 273 8.61 16.84 14.41
CA LYS A 273 10.09 16.88 14.38
C LYS A 273 10.77 15.52 14.17
N GLY A 274 9.99 14.46 13.93
CA GLY A 274 10.50 13.09 13.71
C GLY A 274 10.76 12.27 14.97
N TYR A 275 10.47 12.79 16.18
CA TYR A 275 10.69 12.05 17.44
C TYR A 275 9.90 10.73 17.53
N GLY A 276 8.72 10.65 16.89
CA GLY A 276 7.89 9.44 16.88
C GLY A 276 8.55 8.27 16.14
N SER A 277 9.11 8.51 14.94
CA SER A 277 9.86 7.49 14.21
C SER A 277 11.17 7.17 14.93
N PHE A 278 11.83 8.19 15.46
CA PHE A 278 13.07 8.05 16.23
C PHE A 278 12.91 7.10 17.42
N ILE A 279 11.91 7.31 18.28
CA ILE A 279 11.70 6.46 19.46
C ILE A 279 11.27 5.03 19.08
N MET A 280 10.53 4.84 17.99
CA MET A 280 10.16 3.52 17.49
C MET A 280 11.39 2.74 16.99
N ASN A 281 12.33 3.41 16.32
CA ASN A 281 13.59 2.78 15.91
C ASN A 281 14.45 2.38 17.12
N HIS A 282 14.55 3.24 18.14
CA HIS A 282 15.19 2.87 19.41
C HIS A 282 14.50 1.68 20.07
N LEU A 283 13.17 1.62 20.06
CA LEU A 283 12.42 0.50 20.64
C LEU A 283 12.75 -0.80 19.92
N LYS A 284 12.72 -0.82 18.59
CA LYS A 284 13.04 -2.00 17.77
C LYS A 284 14.45 -2.49 18.05
N ASP A 285 15.44 -1.60 17.99
CA ASP A 285 16.84 -1.97 18.23
C ASP A 285 17.06 -2.46 19.66
N TYR A 286 16.45 -1.79 20.65
CA TYR A 286 16.51 -2.21 22.05
C TYR A 286 15.92 -3.62 22.26
N VAL A 287 14.75 -3.88 21.68
CA VAL A 287 14.04 -5.15 21.83
C VAL A 287 14.78 -6.29 21.13
N ILE A 288 15.40 -6.04 19.96
CA ILE A 288 16.28 -7.00 19.28
C ILE A 288 17.47 -7.39 20.15
N ASP A 289 18.10 -6.41 20.83
CA ASP A 289 19.33 -6.63 21.58
C ASP A 289 19.08 -7.26 22.98
N HIS A 290 17.88 -7.08 23.56
CA HIS A 290 17.61 -7.42 24.97
C HIS A 290 16.49 -8.45 25.18
N SER A 291 15.80 -8.91 24.13
CA SER A 291 14.65 -9.82 24.27
C SER A 291 14.52 -10.77 23.08
N ASN A 292 13.63 -11.77 23.18
CA ASN A 292 13.29 -12.67 22.07
C ASN A 292 12.01 -12.22 21.32
N VAL A 293 11.59 -10.98 21.51
CA VAL A 293 10.40 -10.44 20.85
C VAL A 293 10.70 -10.23 19.36
N LYS A 294 9.82 -10.78 18.51
CA LYS A 294 9.88 -10.70 17.05
C LYS A 294 8.74 -9.88 16.47
N HIS A 295 7.65 -9.72 17.22
CA HIS A 295 6.45 -9.04 16.77
C HIS A 295 6.01 -7.98 17.77
N PHE A 296 5.55 -6.84 17.27
CA PHE A 296 4.75 -5.89 18.06
C PHE A 296 3.29 -6.01 17.67
N LEU A 297 2.41 -6.01 18.67
CA LEU A 297 0.98 -5.88 18.50
C LEU A 297 0.51 -4.60 19.18
N THR A 298 -0.42 -3.89 18.56
CA THR A 298 -0.99 -2.67 19.12
C THR A 298 -2.43 -2.52 18.67
N TYR A 299 -3.26 -1.90 19.51
CA TYR A 299 -4.50 -1.29 19.05
C TYR A 299 -4.20 0.17 18.74
N ALA A 300 -4.40 0.56 17.48
CA ALA A 300 -4.19 1.92 17.01
C ALA A 300 -5.54 2.62 16.89
N ASP A 301 -5.63 3.84 17.43
CA ASP A 301 -6.74 4.74 17.11
C ASP A 301 -6.70 5.09 15.60
N ASN A 302 -7.86 5.41 15.01
CA ASN A 302 -7.97 5.75 13.58
C ASN A 302 -6.97 6.83 13.12
N PHE A 303 -6.70 7.84 13.96
CA PHE A 303 -5.73 8.90 13.68
C PHE A 303 -4.27 8.44 13.74
N ALA A 304 -3.98 7.31 14.38
CA ALA A 304 -2.64 6.78 14.55
C ALA A 304 -2.29 5.67 13.54
N VAL A 305 -3.27 5.14 12.80
CA VAL A 305 -3.05 4.07 11.81
C VAL A 305 -1.98 4.46 10.79
N GLY A 306 -2.02 5.69 10.26
CA GLY A 306 -1.03 6.20 9.32
C GLY A 306 0.39 6.24 9.90
N TYR A 307 0.54 6.63 11.18
CA TYR A 307 1.83 6.58 11.87
C TYR A 307 2.34 5.14 11.96
N PHE A 308 1.51 4.20 12.42
CA PHE A 308 1.91 2.80 12.58
C PHE A 308 2.22 2.13 11.23
N ARG A 309 1.45 2.40 10.16
CA ARG A 309 1.77 1.95 8.78
C ARG A 309 3.17 2.42 8.37
N LYS A 310 3.51 3.70 8.59
CA LYS A 310 4.87 4.24 8.31
C LYS A 310 5.96 3.57 9.14
N GLN A 311 5.63 3.04 10.32
CA GLN A 311 6.57 2.26 11.14
C GLN A 311 6.61 0.76 10.76
N GLY A 312 5.95 0.33 9.69
CA GLY A 312 5.93 -1.07 9.23
C GLY A 312 4.94 -1.95 10.01
N PHE A 313 3.85 -1.37 10.51
CA PHE A 313 2.70 -2.13 11.00
C PHE A 313 1.69 -2.36 9.87
N THR A 314 1.04 -3.52 9.89
CA THR A 314 -0.06 -3.90 8.98
C THR A 314 -1.29 -4.30 9.79
N THR A 315 -2.48 -4.18 9.19
CA THR A 315 -3.74 -4.71 9.74
C THR A 315 -3.82 -6.24 9.63
N GLU A 316 -3.01 -6.84 8.76
CA GLU A 316 -2.93 -8.30 8.61
C GLU A 316 -2.12 -8.94 9.75
N ILE A 317 -2.82 -9.62 10.66
CA ILE A 317 -2.20 -10.32 11.79
C ILE A 317 -1.78 -11.72 11.37
N THR A 318 -0.49 -11.88 11.05
CA THR A 318 0.12 -13.17 10.68
C THR A 318 0.52 -14.03 11.90
N LEU A 319 0.61 -13.43 13.09
CA LEU A 319 0.90 -14.16 14.32
C LEU A 319 -0.29 -15.05 14.73
N ASP A 320 -0.03 -16.33 15.02
CA ASP A 320 -1.05 -17.29 15.46
C ASP A 320 -1.88 -16.71 16.62
N LYS A 321 -3.21 -16.66 16.43
CA LYS A 321 -4.20 -16.18 17.40
C LYS A 321 -3.99 -16.80 18.79
N ARG A 322 -3.57 -18.07 18.87
CA ARG A 322 -3.32 -18.74 20.16
C ARG A 322 -2.19 -18.12 20.98
N LYS A 323 -1.26 -17.41 20.34
CA LYS A 323 -0.13 -16.76 21.02
C LYS A 323 -0.53 -15.43 21.68
N TRP A 324 -1.54 -14.73 21.18
CA TRP A 324 -1.83 -13.35 21.62
C TRP A 324 -3.26 -13.10 22.10
N VAL A 325 -4.25 -13.91 21.65
CA VAL A 325 -5.63 -13.77 22.11
C VAL A 325 -5.69 -14.04 23.62
N GLY A 326 -6.30 -13.10 24.36
CA GLY A 326 -6.38 -13.13 25.82
C GLY A 326 -5.14 -12.59 26.56
N TYR A 327 -4.05 -12.28 25.84
CA TYR A 327 -2.86 -11.65 26.44
C TYR A 327 -2.89 -10.13 26.33
N ILE A 328 -3.32 -9.61 25.18
CA ILE A 328 -3.44 -8.18 24.92
C ILE A 328 -4.80 -7.63 25.36
N LYS A 329 -4.90 -6.31 25.51
CA LYS A 329 -6.16 -5.64 25.83
C LYS A 329 -6.87 -5.19 24.55
N ASP A 330 -8.17 -5.48 24.50
CA ASP A 330 -9.05 -5.01 23.44
C ASP A 330 -9.53 -3.58 23.77
N TYR A 331 -9.43 -2.70 22.79
CA TYR A 331 -9.88 -1.31 22.91
C TYR A 331 -11.00 -1.06 21.90
N GLU A 332 -12.14 -0.57 22.39
CA GLU A 332 -13.27 -0.24 21.54
C GLU A 332 -12.92 0.88 20.56
N GLY A 333 -13.17 0.65 19.27
CA GLY A 333 -12.85 1.60 18.21
C GLY A 333 -11.35 1.68 17.84
N GLY A 334 -10.50 0.79 18.36
CA GLY A 334 -9.11 0.63 17.94
C GLY A 334 -8.96 -0.42 16.85
N THR A 335 -8.07 -0.18 15.90
CA THR A 335 -7.68 -1.15 14.87
C THR A 335 -6.47 -1.94 15.34
N ILE A 336 -6.59 -3.27 15.38
CA ILE A 336 -5.45 -4.13 15.72
C ILE A 336 -4.43 -4.08 14.57
N MET A 337 -3.15 -3.91 14.92
CA MET A 337 -2.06 -3.87 13.95
C MET A 337 -0.86 -4.68 14.44
N GLN A 338 -0.14 -5.30 13.51
CA GLN A 338 1.07 -6.08 13.75
C GLN A 338 2.28 -5.47 13.04
N CYS A 339 3.41 -5.37 13.73
CA CYS A 339 4.72 -5.14 13.12
C CYS A 339 5.61 -6.37 13.33
N SER A 340 6.17 -6.90 12.25
CA SER A 340 7.18 -7.97 12.31
C SER A 340 8.58 -7.36 12.19
N ILE A 341 9.39 -7.53 13.23
CA ILE A 341 10.74 -6.97 13.31
C ILE A 341 11.67 -7.77 12.40
N VAL A 342 12.55 -7.09 11.66
CA VAL A 342 13.57 -7.71 10.82
C VAL A 342 14.86 -7.90 11.64
N PRO A 343 15.25 -9.13 12.02
CA PRO A 343 16.29 -9.33 13.04
C PRO A 343 17.70 -8.85 12.66
N ARG A 344 17.99 -8.72 11.37
CA ARG A 344 19.33 -8.35 10.86
C ARG A 344 19.49 -6.87 10.56
N VAL A 345 18.46 -6.06 10.84
CA VAL A 345 18.44 -4.63 10.54
C VAL A 345 18.63 -3.84 11.82
N LYS A 346 19.56 -2.87 11.78
CA LYS A 346 19.66 -1.82 12.81
C LYS A 346 18.81 -0.63 12.36
N TYR A 347 17.68 -0.44 13.02
CA TYR A 347 16.66 0.56 12.65
C TYR A 347 17.16 1.99 12.84
N LEU A 348 18.04 2.26 13.80
CA LEU A 348 18.67 3.58 13.94
C LEU A 348 19.56 3.96 12.75
N ALA A 349 20.11 2.97 12.04
CA ALA A 349 20.94 3.17 10.84
C ALA A 349 20.17 2.91 9.53
N ILE A 350 18.83 2.82 9.57
CA ILE A 350 18.03 2.38 8.40
C ILE A 350 18.25 3.23 7.16
N HIS A 351 18.34 4.56 7.31
CA HIS A 351 18.55 5.48 6.19
C HIS A 351 19.93 5.29 5.55
N GLU A 352 20.95 4.97 6.34
CA GLU A 352 22.29 4.67 5.84
C GLU A 352 22.29 3.34 5.08
N ILE A 353 21.68 2.30 5.67
CA ILE A 353 21.55 0.96 5.04
C ILE A 353 20.84 1.07 3.69
N LEU A 354 19.69 1.74 3.63
CA LEU A 354 18.93 1.92 2.39
C LEU A 354 19.71 2.72 1.35
N SER A 355 20.48 3.73 1.77
CA SER A 355 21.32 4.52 0.86
C SER A 355 22.45 3.68 0.28
N ILE A 356 23.13 2.87 1.10
CA ILE A 356 24.17 1.93 0.67
C ILE A 356 23.60 0.93 -0.32
N GLN A 357 22.45 0.32 -0.01
CA GLN A 357 21.78 -0.63 -0.91
C GLN A 357 21.40 0.02 -2.24
N ARG A 358 20.82 1.23 -2.21
CA ARG A 358 20.48 2.00 -3.41
C ARG A 358 21.71 2.28 -4.26
N ASN A 359 22.81 2.72 -3.65
CA ASN A 359 24.06 3.00 -4.35
C ASN A 359 24.67 1.74 -4.98
N ALA A 360 24.61 0.60 -4.28
CA ALA A 360 25.05 -0.69 -4.81
C ALA A 360 24.24 -1.10 -6.05
N ILE A 361 22.91 -0.97 -6.00
CA ILE A 361 22.03 -1.23 -7.15
C ILE A 361 22.34 -0.28 -8.30
N LEU A 362 22.46 1.02 -8.03
CA LEU A 362 22.78 2.03 -9.04
C LEU A 362 24.14 1.77 -9.71
N LYS A 363 25.15 1.34 -8.95
CA LYS A 363 26.45 0.93 -9.52
C LYS A 363 26.27 -0.23 -10.48
N LYS A 364 25.52 -1.27 -10.09
CA LYS A 364 25.24 -2.41 -10.96
C LYS A 364 24.44 -2.04 -12.22
N ILE A 365 23.51 -1.09 -12.08
CA ILE A 365 22.77 -0.55 -13.22
C ILE A 365 23.71 0.22 -14.15
N LYS A 366 24.61 1.06 -13.63
CA LYS A 366 25.59 1.80 -14.44
C LYS A 366 26.55 0.89 -15.22
N GLU A 367 26.87 -0.29 -14.70
CA GLU A 367 27.68 -1.28 -15.45
C GLU A 367 26.98 -1.82 -16.71
N ARG A 368 25.64 -1.73 -16.78
CA ARG A 368 24.83 -2.25 -17.91
C ARG A 368 24.09 -1.18 -18.69
N SER A 369 23.77 -0.05 -18.06
CA SER A 369 22.97 1.03 -18.62
C SER A 369 23.83 2.22 -18.98
N THR A 370 23.66 2.73 -20.19
CA THR A 370 24.27 3.97 -20.68
C THR A 370 23.52 5.24 -20.27
N GLU A 371 22.46 5.16 -19.45
CA GLU A 371 21.66 6.33 -19.01
C GLU A 371 22.51 7.43 -18.35
N HIS A 372 23.60 7.04 -17.68
CA HIS A 372 24.50 7.98 -17.00
C HIS A 372 25.49 8.68 -17.95
N VAL A 373 25.54 8.27 -19.22
CA VAL A 373 26.39 8.87 -20.26
C VAL A 373 25.68 10.09 -20.82
N VAL A 374 26.28 11.26 -20.63
CA VAL A 374 25.77 12.51 -21.22
C VAL A 374 26.44 12.71 -22.57
N TYR A 375 25.66 12.54 -23.64
CA TYR A 375 26.12 12.79 -25.00
C TYR A 375 26.10 14.31 -25.30
N PRO A 376 27.01 14.82 -26.16
CA PRO A 376 26.99 16.21 -26.57
C PRO A 376 25.67 16.54 -27.29
N GLY A 377 25.19 17.77 -27.11
CA GLY A 377 23.97 18.22 -27.79
C GLY A 377 24.13 18.21 -29.31
N VAL A 378 23.09 17.77 -30.01
CA VAL A 378 23.06 17.76 -31.49
C VAL A 378 22.69 19.15 -31.99
N ASN A 379 23.51 19.70 -32.90
CA ASN A 379 23.21 20.98 -33.56
C ASN A 379 22.23 20.75 -34.71
N ILE A 380 20.94 21.00 -34.47
CA ILE A 380 19.89 20.89 -35.48
C ILE A 380 19.60 22.28 -36.08
N PRO A 381 19.83 22.51 -37.39
CA PRO A 381 19.39 23.71 -38.07
C PRO A 381 17.86 23.87 -37.96
N LYS A 382 17.37 25.10 -37.77
CA LYS A 382 15.92 25.35 -37.63
C LYS A 382 15.17 24.86 -38.88
N GLY A 383 14.31 23.86 -38.69
CA GLY A 383 13.42 23.33 -39.73
C GLY A 383 13.92 22.07 -40.43
N GLU A 384 15.09 21.53 -40.06
CA GLU A 384 15.59 20.26 -40.59
C GLU A 384 15.38 19.13 -39.58
N SER A 385 15.05 17.93 -40.09
CA SER A 385 14.96 16.69 -39.32
C SER A 385 16.26 15.90 -39.51
N ILE A 386 16.80 15.35 -38.43
CA ILE A 386 17.98 14.49 -38.43
C ILE A 386 17.50 13.04 -38.30
N ASP A 387 18.18 12.13 -38.99
CA ASP A 387 17.95 10.70 -38.83
C ASP A 387 18.26 10.30 -37.37
N PRO A 388 17.33 9.69 -36.62
CA PRO A 388 17.58 9.24 -35.26
C PRO A 388 18.84 8.36 -35.11
N TYR A 389 19.25 7.60 -36.14
CA TYR A 389 20.49 6.82 -36.11
C TYR A 389 21.76 7.67 -36.09
N ASP A 390 21.70 8.92 -36.56
CA ASP A 390 22.83 9.86 -36.53
C ASP A 390 23.02 10.53 -35.16
N VAL A 391 22.10 10.30 -34.21
CA VAL A 391 22.15 10.88 -32.87
C VAL A 391 22.99 9.99 -31.94
N PRO A 392 24.09 10.51 -31.35
CA PRO A 392 24.90 9.75 -30.41
C PRO A 392 24.07 9.21 -29.23
N GLY A 393 24.20 7.92 -28.97
CA GLY A 393 23.47 7.23 -27.89
C GLY A 393 22.13 6.61 -28.30
N ILE A 394 21.56 6.94 -29.47
CA ILE A 394 20.32 6.31 -29.95
C ILE A 394 20.58 4.88 -30.44
N GLU A 395 21.54 4.67 -31.35
CA GLU A 395 21.90 3.33 -31.85
C GLU A 395 22.35 2.42 -30.69
N GLU A 396 23.20 2.93 -29.80
CA GLU A 396 23.71 2.20 -28.63
C GLU A 396 22.61 1.83 -27.63
N SER A 397 21.50 2.57 -27.61
CA SER A 397 20.36 2.27 -26.74
C SER A 397 19.49 1.12 -27.24
N GLY A 398 19.70 0.64 -28.47
CA GLY A 398 18.84 -0.36 -29.11
C GLY A 398 17.51 0.22 -29.60
N TRP A 399 17.47 1.53 -29.85
CA TRP A 399 16.31 2.20 -30.40
C TRP A 399 16.01 1.68 -31.82
N THR A 400 14.73 1.47 -32.11
CA THR A 400 14.26 1.23 -33.47
C THR A 400 13.03 2.09 -33.79
N PRO A 401 12.73 2.34 -35.07
CA PRO A 401 11.53 3.06 -35.50
C PRO A 401 10.24 2.46 -34.95
N GLU A 402 10.15 1.13 -34.83
CA GLU A 402 8.98 0.44 -34.27
C GLU A 402 8.77 0.78 -32.79
N LEU A 403 9.85 0.94 -32.03
CA LEU A 403 9.83 1.29 -30.63
C LEU A 403 9.45 2.75 -30.40
N ASP A 404 9.90 3.62 -31.30
CA ASP A 404 9.47 5.01 -31.33
C ASP A 404 7.98 5.13 -31.65
N MET A 405 7.51 4.39 -32.66
CA MET A 405 6.08 4.30 -32.99
C MET A 405 5.26 3.78 -31.81
N LEU A 406 5.77 2.82 -31.04
CA LEU A 406 5.11 2.30 -29.83
C LEU A 406 5.03 3.36 -28.73
N SER A 407 6.10 4.12 -28.55
CA SER A 407 6.22 5.19 -27.54
C SER A 407 5.38 6.42 -27.89
N ASN A 408 5.25 6.69 -29.18
CA ASN A 408 4.44 7.77 -29.76
C ASN A 408 3.01 7.33 -30.08
N ARG A 409 2.59 6.12 -29.69
CA ARG A 409 1.17 5.75 -29.76
C ARG A 409 0.36 6.82 -29.04
N PRO A 410 -0.73 7.31 -29.66
CA PRO A 410 -1.60 8.27 -29.01
C PRO A 410 -2.00 7.66 -27.67
N ARG A 411 -1.64 8.34 -26.59
CA ARG A 411 -2.07 7.94 -25.27
C ARG A 411 -3.57 8.18 -25.23
N HIS A 412 -4.30 7.21 -24.71
CA HIS A 412 -5.72 7.40 -24.45
C HIS A 412 -5.96 8.65 -23.62
N VAL A 413 -7.15 9.21 -23.77
CA VAL A 413 -7.60 10.39 -23.03
C VAL A 413 -7.49 10.18 -21.52
N PRO A 414 -7.35 11.27 -20.73
CA PRO A 414 -7.44 11.18 -19.28
C PRO A 414 -8.69 10.40 -18.85
N HIS A 415 -8.57 9.60 -17.78
CA HIS A 415 -9.62 8.73 -17.26
C HIS A 415 -10.07 7.54 -18.14
N TYR A 416 -9.38 7.26 -19.25
CA TYR A 416 -9.72 6.13 -20.12
C TYR A 416 -9.86 4.79 -19.37
N ARG A 417 -8.96 4.51 -18.41
CA ARG A 417 -8.98 3.26 -17.65
C ARG A 417 -10.18 3.19 -16.73
N GLU A 418 -10.50 4.31 -16.08
CA GLU A 418 -11.64 4.47 -15.19
C GLU A 418 -12.96 4.32 -15.94
N MET A 419 -13.08 4.92 -17.14
CA MET A 419 -14.24 4.75 -18.02
C MET A 419 -14.40 3.29 -18.46
N LEU A 420 -13.33 2.64 -18.92
CA LEU A 420 -13.38 1.21 -19.30
C LEU A 420 -13.80 0.32 -18.13
N TYR A 421 -13.22 0.56 -16.95
CA TYR A 421 -13.56 -0.18 -15.74
C TYR A 421 -15.04 -0.01 -15.38
N LEU A 422 -15.58 1.22 -15.44
CA LEU A 422 -17.00 1.47 -15.20
C LEU A 422 -17.90 0.72 -16.18
N VAL A 423 -17.54 0.70 -17.47
CA VAL A 423 -18.29 -0.06 -18.47
C VAL A 423 -18.24 -1.57 -18.18
N GLU A 424 -17.06 -2.10 -17.85
CA GLU A 424 -16.89 -3.53 -17.53
C GLU A 424 -17.70 -3.94 -16.29
N GLU A 425 -17.66 -3.13 -15.22
CA GLU A 425 -18.47 -3.36 -14.02
C GLU A 425 -19.98 -3.32 -14.33
N MET A 426 -20.42 -2.36 -15.15
CA MET A 426 -21.82 -2.28 -15.57
C MET A 426 -22.22 -3.50 -16.40
N ARG A 427 -21.41 -3.96 -17.36
CA ARG A 427 -21.71 -5.15 -18.18
C ARG A 427 -21.81 -6.42 -17.35
N ASN A 428 -20.99 -6.54 -16.31
CA ASN A 428 -20.97 -7.70 -15.41
C ASN A 428 -22.06 -7.65 -14.33
N TYR A 429 -22.80 -6.54 -14.21
CA TYR A 429 -23.88 -6.42 -13.24
C TYR A 429 -25.08 -7.28 -13.60
N THR A 430 -25.64 -7.98 -12.61
CA THR A 430 -26.71 -8.99 -12.82
C THR A 430 -27.97 -8.43 -13.49
N HIS A 431 -28.23 -7.13 -13.35
CA HIS A 431 -29.39 -6.45 -13.94
C HIS A 431 -29.06 -5.66 -15.22
N ALA A 432 -27.88 -5.87 -15.82
CA ALA A 432 -27.48 -5.17 -17.04
C ALA A 432 -27.97 -5.82 -18.34
N TRP A 433 -28.53 -7.04 -18.27
CA TRP A 433 -28.92 -7.84 -19.44
C TRP A 433 -29.78 -7.11 -20.50
N PRO A 434 -30.67 -6.14 -20.19
CA PRO A 434 -31.43 -5.44 -21.22
C PRO A 434 -30.63 -4.36 -21.97
N PHE A 435 -29.47 -3.97 -21.44
CA PHE A 435 -28.68 -2.84 -21.91
C PHE A 435 -27.35 -3.27 -22.53
N LEU A 436 -27.08 -4.58 -22.61
CA LEU A 436 -25.83 -5.10 -23.14
C LEU A 436 -25.65 -4.80 -24.63
N GLU A 437 -26.76 -4.80 -25.39
CA GLU A 437 -26.77 -4.58 -26.83
C GLU A 437 -27.86 -3.56 -27.17
N ALA A 438 -27.76 -2.96 -28.36
CA ALA A 438 -28.79 -2.08 -28.89
C ALA A 438 -30.14 -2.80 -29.03
N VAL A 439 -31.23 -2.05 -28.82
CA VAL A 439 -32.60 -2.58 -28.97
C VAL A 439 -32.88 -2.97 -30.42
N ASP A 440 -33.35 -4.19 -30.68
CA ASP A 440 -33.64 -4.63 -32.03
C ASP A 440 -34.88 -3.91 -32.60
N ALA A 441 -34.70 -3.20 -33.72
CA ALA A 441 -35.77 -2.48 -34.40
C ALA A 441 -36.85 -3.41 -35.01
N GLU A 442 -36.51 -4.67 -35.29
CA GLU A 442 -37.48 -5.66 -35.79
C GLU A 442 -38.35 -6.22 -34.66
N GLU A 443 -37.80 -6.32 -33.45
CA GLU A 443 -38.53 -6.79 -32.26
C GLU A 443 -39.35 -5.66 -31.61
N VAL A 444 -38.84 -4.42 -31.64
CA VAL A 444 -39.45 -3.26 -31.00
C VAL A 444 -39.63 -2.11 -32.00
N ALA A 445 -40.70 -2.21 -32.79
CA ALA A 445 -40.90 -1.38 -33.99
C ALA A 445 -41.02 0.14 -33.72
N ASP A 446 -41.57 0.57 -32.58
CA ASP A 446 -41.79 1.98 -32.25
C ASP A 446 -40.65 2.59 -31.41
N TYR A 447 -39.65 1.81 -31.01
CA TYR A 447 -38.59 2.24 -30.10
C TYR A 447 -37.84 3.47 -30.62
N TYR A 448 -37.36 3.41 -31.87
CA TYR A 448 -36.59 4.48 -32.50
C TYR A 448 -37.46 5.66 -32.97
N GLU A 449 -38.79 5.51 -32.96
CA GLU A 449 -39.71 6.64 -33.14
C GLU A 449 -39.80 7.48 -31.87
N ILE A 450 -39.68 6.85 -30.70
CA ILE A 450 -39.78 7.48 -29.38
C ILE A 450 -38.40 7.95 -28.89
N ILE A 451 -37.39 7.08 -28.92
CA ILE A 451 -36.04 7.32 -28.43
C ILE A 451 -35.16 7.90 -29.56
N LYS A 452 -34.65 9.11 -29.35
CA LYS A 452 -33.89 9.86 -30.37
C LYS A 452 -32.39 9.70 -30.29
N GLU A 453 -31.86 9.41 -29.11
CA GLU A 453 -30.43 9.20 -28.87
C GLU A 453 -30.24 7.83 -28.20
N PRO A 454 -30.39 6.72 -28.95
CA PRO A 454 -30.21 5.38 -28.39
C PRO A 454 -28.76 5.21 -27.90
N MET A 455 -28.60 4.50 -26.79
CA MET A 455 -27.31 4.16 -26.21
C MET A 455 -27.44 2.83 -25.47
N ASP A 456 -26.39 2.02 -25.54
CA ASP A 456 -26.26 0.70 -24.91
C ASP A 456 -24.80 0.50 -24.44
N LEU A 457 -24.56 -0.54 -23.65
CA LEU A 457 -23.25 -0.77 -23.04
C LEU A 457 -22.18 -1.21 -24.06
N THR A 458 -22.54 -1.87 -25.16
CA THR A 458 -21.60 -2.20 -26.24
C THR A 458 -21.19 -0.94 -26.99
N THR A 459 -22.15 -0.10 -27.38
CA THR A 459 -21.85 1.19 -28.01
C THR A 459 -21.02 2.10 -27.09
N LEU A 460 -21.36 2.14 -25.79
CA LEU A 460 -20.61 2.92 -24.79
C LEU A 460 -19.15 2.44 -24.68
N GLU A 461 -18.92 1.12 -24.67
CA GLU A 461 -17.59 0.51 -24.64
C GLU A 461 -16.76 0.86 -25.88
N GLU A 462 -17.36 0.77 -27.06
CA GLU A 462 -16.74 1.11 -28.33
C GLU A 462 -16.33 2.59 -28.37
N ASN A 463 -17.19 3.48 -27.88
CA ASN A 463 -16.91 4.90 -27.79
C ASN A 463 -15.74 5.21 -26.85
N VAL A 464 -15.65 4.54 -25.69
CA VAL A 464 -14.48 4.65 -24.80
C VAL A 464 -13.22 4.17 -25.51
N LYS A 465 -13.26 2.99 -26.15
CA LYS A 465 -12.11 2.42 -26.89
C LYS A 465 -11.63 3.30 -28.05
N ALA A 466 -12.54 4.06 -28.64
CA ALA A 466 -12.28 5.00 -29.72
C ALA A 466 -11.85 6.41 -29.23
N ASP A 467 -11.63 6.61 -27.92
CA ASP A 467 -11.30 7.92 -27.32
C ASP A 467 -12.36 8.99 -27.62
N SER A 468 -13.63 8.60 -27.73
CA SER A 468 -14.74 9.51 -28.08
C SER A 468 -15.19 10.41 -26.92
N TYR A 469 -14.64 10.21 -25.72
CA TYR A 469 -14.98 10.95 -24.50
C TYR A 469 -13.78 11.76 -23.99
N PRO A 470 -13.64 13.05 -24.38
CA PRO A 470 -12.54 13.89 -23.91
C PRO A 470 -12.53 14.11 -22.40
N THR A 471 -13.69 14.01 -21.75
CA THR A 471 -13.89 14.23 -20.32
C THR A 471 -14.75 13.13 -19.70
N MET A 472 -14.62 12.93 -18.39
CA MET A 472 -15.49 12.02 -17.62
C MET A 472 -16.95 12.48 -17.68
N GLU A 473 -17.21 13.79 -17.74
CA GLU A 473 -18.55 14.34 -17.87
C GLU A 473 -19.21 13.92 -19.19
N ASP A 474 -18.48 13.84 -20.29
CA ASP A 474 -19.02 13.41 -21.58
C ASP A 474 -19.38 11.92 -21.57
N PHE A 475 -18.55 11.09 -20.93
CA PHE A 475 -18.85 9.68 -20.69
C PHE A 475 -20.09 9.49 -19.80
N VAL A 476 -20.20 10.26 -18.71
CA VAL A 476 -21.35 10.20 -17.80
C VAL A 476 -22.64 10.61 -18.51
N LYS A 477 -22.61 11.62 -19.40
CA LYS A 477 -23.78 12.03 -20.18
C LYS A 477 -24.32 10.91 -21.05
N ASP A 478 -23.44 10.21 -21.78
CA ASP A 478 -23.86 9.10 -22.63
C ASP A 478 -24.30 7.88 -21.81
N THR A 479 -23.64 7.61 -20.68
CA THR A 479 -24.09 6.56 -19.75
C THR A 479 -25.50 6.87 -19.22
N GLN A 480 -25.79 8.13 -18.89
CA GLN A 480 -27.10 8.55 -18.41
C GLN A 480 -28.22 8.32 -19.45
N LYS A 481 -27.91 8.46 -20.75
CA LYS A 481 -28.89 8.16 -21.82
C LYS A 481 -29.42 6.74 -21.74
N ILE A 482 -28.61 5.76 -21.34
CA ILE A 482 -29.05 4.36 -21.17
C ILE A 482 -30.23 4.30 -20.18
N PHE A 483 -30.10 5.00 -19.05
CA PHE A 483 -31.10 5.00 -17.98
C PHE A 483 -32.32 5.86 -18.34
N ASP A 484 -32.09 7.04 -18.92
CA ASP A 484 -33.17 7.96 -19.29
C ASP A 484 -34.03 7.41 -20.43
N ASN A 485 -33.40 6.78 -21.43
CA ASN A 485 -34.12 6.09 -22.51
C ASN A 485 -34.95 4.92 -21.96
N CYS A 486 -34.40 4.17 -21.00
CA CYS A 486 -35.12 3.09 -20.33
C CYS A 486 -36.39 3.61 -19.64
N LYS A 487 -36.29 4.67 -18.83
CA LYS A 487 -37.41 5.29 -18.12
C LYS A 487 -38.42 5.98 -19.05
N THR A 488 -37.95 6.50 -20.18
CA THR A 488 -38.82 7.17 -21.17
C THR A 488 -39.69 6.17 -21.92
N TYR A 489 -39.11 5.02 -22.30
CA TYR A 489 -39.82 4.02 -23.10
C TYR A 489 -40.63 3.02 -22.26
N ASN A 490 -40.12 2.63 -21.08
CA ASN A 490 -40.72 1.55 -20.28
C ASN A 490 -41.52 2.09 -19.10
N ALA A 491 -42.68 1.48 -18.81
CA ALA A 491 -43.45 1.80 -17.61
C ALA A 491 -42.73 1.34 -16.33
N GLU A 492 -42.92 2.06 -15.22
CA GLU A 492 -42.17 1.89 -13.96
C GLU A 492 -42.32 0.48 -13.34
N ASP A 493 -43.41 -0.22 -13.62
CA ASP A 493 -43.71 -1.55 -13.09
C ASP A 493 -43.03 -2.70 -13.87
N THR A 494 -42.48 -2.40 -15.05
CA THR A 494 -41.80 -3.37 -15.92
C THR A 494 -40.46 -3.84 -15.34
N GLU A 495 -40.04 -5.04 -15.72
CA GLU A 495 -38.73 -5.57 -15.32
C GLU A 495 -37.58 -4.76 -15.92
N TYR A 496 -37.77 -4.23 -17.13
CA TYR A 496 -36.82 -3.34 -17.80
C TYR A 496 -36.56 -2.06 -17.01
N ALA A 497 -37.63 -1.36 -16.58
CA ALA A 497 -37.50 -0.15 -15.78
C ALA A 497 -36.81 -0.42 -14.43
N LYS A 498 -37.15 -1.53 -13.76
CA LYS A 498 -36.47 -1.95 -12.52
C LYS A 498 -34.98 -2.23 -12.73
N CYS A 499 -34.61 -2.88 -13.83
CA CYS A 499 -33.22 -3.11 -14.19
C CYS A 499 -32.48 -1.78 -14.43
N GLY A 500 -33.10 -0.83 -15.14
CA GLY A 500 -32.53 0.50 -15.39
C GLY A 500 -32.23 1.28 -14.10
N VAL A 501 -33.19 1.32 -13.16
CA VAL A 501 -32.99 2.00 -11.85
C VAL A 501 -31.88 1.34 -11.03
N LYS A 502 -31.79 0.01 -11.04
CA LYS A 502 -30.73 -0.71 -10.31
C LYS A 502 -29.35 -0.47 -10.91
N LEU A 503 -29.23 -0.53 -12.24
CA LEU A 503 -27.98 -0.30 -12.95
C LEU A 503 -27.50 1.16 -12.80
N GLU A 504 -28.40 2.13 -12.86
CA GLU A 504 -28.10 3.54 -12.62
C GLU A 504 -27.54 3.79 -11.21
N ARG A 505 -28.18 3.21 -10.19
CA ARG A 505 -27.68 3.30 -8.81
C ARG A 505 -26.29 2.68 -8.68
N PHE A 506 -26.10 1.49 -9.25
CA PHE A 506 -24.82 0.79 -9.26
C PHE A 506 -23.72 1.62 -9.94
N PHE A 507 -24.01 2.22 -11.09
CA PHE A 507 -23.09 3.12 -11.80
C PHE A 507 -22.64 4.29 -10.93
N TYR A 508 -23.57 5.01 -10.30
CA TYR A 508 -23.23 6.15 -9.43
C TYR A 508 -22.54 5.76 -8.12
N GLU A 509 -22.74 4.54 -7.62
CA GLU A 509 -21.94 3.99 -6.51
C GLU A 509 -20.48 3.78 -6.94
N LYS A 510 -20.26 3.16 -8.11
CA LYS A 510 -18.92 2.91 -8.66
C LYS A 510 -18.21 4.21 -9.05
N LEU A 511 -18.90 5.14 -9.70
CA LEU A 511 -18.35 6.44 -10.06
C LEU A 511 -17.88 7.23 -8.82
N ARG A 512 -18.66 7.18 -7.72
CA ARG A 512 -18.26 7.80 -6.44
C ARG A 512 -17.06 7.12 -5.80
N SER A 513 -16.90 5.81 -5.92
CA SER A 513 -15.69 5.13 -5.43
C SER A 513 -14.44 5.50 -6.21
N ILE A 514 -14.58 5.78 -7.51
CA ILE A 514 -13.45 6.21 -8.35
C ILE A 514 -13.04 7.64 -8.01
N ASN A 515 -14.00 8.56 -7.84
CA ASN A 515 -13.72 9.97 -7.52
C ASN A 515 -13.19 10.22 -6.09
N LYS A 516 -13.10 9.18 -5.25
CA LYS A 516 -12.53 9.25 -3.89
C LYS A 516 -11.07 8.80 -3.82
N ASN A 517 -10.61 8.07 -4.84
CA ASN A 517 -9.20 7.72 -5.05
C ASN A 517 -8.51 8.80 -5.89
#